data_AF-A0AAU7M0D7-F1
#
_entry.id   AF-A0AAU7M0D7-F1
#
_cell.length_a   1.000
_cell.length_b   1.000
_cell.length_c   1.000
_cell.angle_alpha   90.00
_cell.angle_beta   90.00
_cell.angle_gamma   90.00
#
_symmetry.space_group_name_H-M   'P 1'
#
loop_
_entity.id
_entity.type
_entity.pdbx_description
1 polymer ?
#
loop_
_entity_poly.entity_id
_entity_poly.type
_entity_poly.pdbx_seq_one_letter_code
_entity_poly.pdbx_strand_id
1 'polypeptide(L)'
;MTDANPPSSPTLRNRREPSARHHSAHDIDAEKTAHELSIIYARYRQAEIKDARSFGFFWACVTLVAVPCVFMSPFWNAFFFLLSLLGVIGTLRGYTLNPAQNKKYWISQVDYYRLSGSRRFNGTHSCVFCGACGIWRKGLYKSDDVYARCSTCKAQLFHE
;
A
#
# COMPACT_ATOMS: atom_id res chain seq x y z
N MET A 1 82.19 4.01 23.55
CA MET A 1 81.72 3.42 22.27
C MET A 1 81.28 2.02 22.63
N THR A 2 80.01 1.66 22.73
CA THR A 2 78.76 2.13 22.11
C THR A 2 77.63 1.65 23.03
N ASP A 3 76.77 2.56 23.49
CA ASP A 3 75.60 2.22 24.32
C ASP A 3 74.52 1.56 23.47
N ALA A 4 74.07 0.38 23.89
CA ALA A 4 72.97 -0.36 23.29
C ALA A 4 71.66 -0.05 24.03
N ASN A 5 70.74 0.63 23.37
CA ASN A 5 69.37 0.86 23.84
C ASN A 5 68.42 -0.15 23.16
N PRO A 6 67.57 -0.88 23.90
CA PRO A 6 66.58 -1.77 23.30
C PRO A 6 65.32 -0.99 22.82
N PRO A 7 64.64 -1.44 21.75
CA PRO A 7 63.42 -0.81 21.28
C PRO A 7 62.23 -1.16 22.18
N SER A 8 61.47 -0.14 22.54
CA SER A 8 60.27 -0.18 23.37
C SER A 8 59.06 -0.78 22.63
N SER A 9 58.29 -1.58 23.37
CA SER A 9 57.06 -2.27 22.94
C SER A 9 55.99 -1.34 22.38
N PRO A 10 55.23 -1.78 21.35
CA PRO A 10 54.09 -1.02 20.84
C PRO A 10 52.90 -1.13 21.80
N THR A 11 52.44 0.05 22.21
CA THR A 11 51.26 0.29 23.05
C THR A 11 50.00 -0.25 22.37
N LEU A 12 49.34 -1.22 22.99
CA LEU A 12 48.00 -1.68 22.63
C LEU A 12 47.01 -0.52 22.77
N ARG A 13 46.71 0.11 21.62
CA ARG A 13 45.71 1.18 21.50
C ARG A 13 44.33 0.58 21.73
N ASN A 14 43.81 0.82 22.92
CA ASN A 14 42.46 0.48 23.36
C ASN A 14 41.42 1.11 22.42
N ARG A 15 40.96 0.34 21.43
CA ARG A 15 39.92 0.72 20.47
C ARG A 15 38.58 0.54 21.17
N ARG A 16 38.13 1.55 21.91
CA ARG A 16 36.74 1.64 22.38
C ARG A 16 35.83 1.66 21.16
N GLU A 17 35.06 0.59 20.98
CA GLU A 17 33.97 0.51 20.02
C GLU A 17 32.85 1.48 20.40
N PRO A 18 32.40 2.36 19.50
CA PRO A 18 31.13 3.05 19.62
C PRO A 18 30.09 2.32 18.76
N SER A 19 29.86 1.02 18.98
CA SER A 19 28.97 0.23 18.10
C SER A 19 27.58 -0.06 18.67
N ALA A 20 27.33 0.20 19.96
CA ALA A 20 26.07 -0.17 20.60
C ALA A 20 24.98 0.91 20.55
N ARG A 21 25.32 2.18 20.32
CA ARG A 21 24.38 3.31 20.41
C ARG A 21 23.75 3.74 19.09
N HIS A 22 24.25 3.25 17.95
CA HIS A 22 23.73 3.63 16.64
C HIS A 22 22.61 2.71 16.12
N HIS A 23 22.49 1.49 16.67
CA HIS A 23 21.40 0.58 16.30
C HIS A 23 20.04 1.01 16.88
N SER A 24 19.99 1.57 18.09
CA SER A 24 18.72 1.90 18.73
C SER A 24 17.93 3.00 18.02
N ALA A 25 18.59 4.01 17.43
CA ALA A 25 17.90 5.09 16.73
C ALA A 25 17.28 4.61 15.40
N HIS A 26 17.99 3.75 14.67
CA HIS A 26 17.51 3.20 13.40
C HIS A 26 16.34 2.23 13.61
N ASP A 27 16.34 1.46 14.70
CA ASP A 27 15.24 0.54 15.01
C ASP A 27 13.97 1.27 15.44
N ILE A 28 14.10 2.38 16.19
CA ILE A 28 12.98 3.24 16.57
C ILE A 28 12.35 3.90 15.33
N ASP A 29 13.18 4.35 14.38
CA ASP A 29 12.69 4.93 13.12
C ASP A 29 12.00 3.87 12.24
N ALA A 30 12.51 2.65 12.21
CA ALA A 30 11.89 1.53 11.49
C ALA A 30 10.51 1.17 12.07
N GLU A 31 10.38 1.08 13.39
CA GLU A 31 9.13 0.78 14.06
C GLU A 31 8.08 1.89 13.83
N LYS A 32 8.50 3.15 13.91
CA LYS A 32 7.63 4.30 13.63
C LYS A 32 7.14 4.31 12.18
N THR A 33 8.03 3.97 11.24
CA THR A 33 7.68 3.87 9.81
C THR A 33 6.71 2.72 9.55
N ALA A 34 6.92 1.57 10.18
CA ALA A 34 6.00 0.43 10.10
C ALA A 34 4.62 0.78 10.68
N HIS A 35 4.57 1.51 11.79
CA HIS A 35 3.33 1.99 12.38
C HIS A 35 2.57 2.94 11.45
N GLU A 36 3.24 3.92 10.83
CA GLU A 36 2.58 4.82 9.86
C GLU A 36 2.07 4.07 8.62
N LEU A 37 2.86 3.14 8.08
CA LEU A 37 2.43 2.29 6.97
C LEU A 37 1.20 1.45 7.35
N SER A 38 1.15 0.92 8.57
CA SER A 38 0.00 0.16 9.07
C SER A 38 -1.25 1.02 9.25
N ILE A 39 -1.13 2.28 9.68
CA ILE A 39 -2.25 3.22 9.77
C ILE A 39 -2.80 3.51 8.38
N ILE A 40 -1.91 3.76 7.41
CA ILE A 40 -2.27 3.98 6.02
C ILE A 40 -3.00 2.74 5.48
N TYR A 41 -2.47 1.54 5.73
CA TYR A 41 -3.12 0.27 5.36
C TYR A 41 -4.47 0.04 6.03
N ALA A 42 -4.61 0.39 7.31
CA ALA A 42 -5.86 0.28 8.05
C ALA A 42 -6.93 1.24 7.52
N ARG A 43 -6.55 2.47 7.16
CA ARG A 43 -7.46 3.43 6.50
C ARG A 43 -7.90 2.92 5.13
N TYR A 44 -7.00 2.29 4.36
CA TYR A 44 -7.37 1.64 3.09
C TYR A 44 -8.42 0.55 3.28
N ARG A 45 -8.19 -0.36 4.24
CA ARG A 45 -9.11 -1.47 4.52
C ARG A 45 -10.49 -0.99 4.99
N GLN A 46 -10.54 0.10 5.76
CA GLN A 46 -11.80 0.66 6.24
C GLN A 46 -12.64 1.31 5.13
N ALA A 47 -12.03 1.85 4.07
CA ALA A 47 -12.76 2.40 2.93
C ALA A 47 -13.45 1.28 2.12
N GLU A 48 -12.73 0.18 1.87
CA GLU A 48 -13.23 -0.99 1.13
C GLU A 48 -14.43 -1.66 1.85
N ILE A 49 -14.39 -1.73 3.18
CA ILE A 49 -15.47 -2.31 3.99
C ILE A 49 -16.73 -1.42 4.01
N LYS A 50 -16.59 -0.09 3.95
CA LYS A 50 -17.74 0.83 3.95
C LYS A 50 -18.55 0.73 2.67
N ASP A 51 -17.89 0.60 1.52
CA ASP A 51 -18.56 0.45 0.23
C ASP A 51 -19.32 -0.89 0.13
N ALA A 52 -18.73 -1.97 0.60
CA ALA A 52 -19.38 -3.28 0.63
C ALA A 52 -20.60 -3.32 1.56
N ARG A 53 -20.54 -2.64 2.70
CA ARG A 53 -21.62 -2.62 3.70
C ARG A 53 -22.83 -1.79 3.24
N SER A 54 -22.60 -0.67 2.57
CA SER A 54 -23.68 0.15 2.00
C SER A 54 -24.43 -0.58 0.89
N PHE A 55 -23.70 -1.28 0.02
CA PHE A 55 -24.28 -2.06 -1.07
C PHE A 55 -25.12 -3.23 -0.57
N GLY A 56 -24.61 -4.01 0.40
CA GLY A 56 -25.36 -5.13 0.98
C GLY A 56 -26.68 -4.71 1.64
N PHE A 57 -26.69 -3.55 2.32
CA PHE A 57 -27.90 -3.03 2.98
C PHE A 57 -28.99 -2.63 1.97
N PHE A 58 -28.61 -1.99 0.86
CA PHE A 58 -29.56 -1.63 -0.19
C PHE A 58 -30.27 -2.85 -0.79
N TRP A 59 -29.53 -3.91 -1.13
CA TRP A 59 -30.10 -5.14 -1.67
C TRP A 59 -30.97 -5.89 -0.66
N ALA A 60 -30.58 -5.90 0.62
CA ALA A 60 -31.40 -6.48 1.67
C ALA A 60 -32.78 -5.79 1.74
N CYS A 61 -32.83 -4.45 1.74
CA CYS A 61 -34.10 -3.71 1.74
C CYS A 61 -34.96 -3.98 0.50
N VAL A 62 -34.35 -4.03 -0.68
CA VAL A 62 -35.07 -4.32 -1.94
C VAL A 62 -35.70 -5.71 -1.90
N THR A 63 -34.97 -6.74 -1.45
CA THR A 63 -35.51 -8.11 -1.36
C THR A 63 -36.62 -8.23 -0.33
N LEU A 64 -36.49 -7.55 0.82
CA LEU A 64 -37.47 -7.59 1.90
C LEU A 64 -38.82 -6.98 1.47
N VAL A 65 -38.81 -5.96 0.61
CA VAL A 65 -40.03 -5.33 0.08
C VAL A 65 -40.57 -6.04 -1.17
N ALA A 66 -39.71 -6.50 -2.08
CA ALA A 66 -40.15 -7.10 -3.34
C ALA A 66 -40.77 -8.49 -3.18
N VAL A 67 -40.24 -9.33 -2.27
CA VAL A 67 -40.72 -10.72 -2.09
C VAL A 67 -42.18 -10.78 -1.61
N PRO A 68 -42.62 -9.99 -0.62
CA PRO A 68 -44.03 -9.94 -0.22
C PRO A 68 -44.97 -9.43 -1.33
N CYS A 69 -44.52 -8.47 -2.15
CA CYS A 69 -45.36 -7.88 -3.21
C CYS A 69 -45.67 -8.85 -4.36
N VAL A 70 -44.79 -9.82 -4.63
CA VAL A 70 -45.01 -10.86 -5.66
C VAL A 70 -46.17 -11.80 -5.29
N PHE A 71 -46.47 -11.98 -4.00
CA PHE A 71 -47.57 -12.83 -3.55
C PHE A 71 -48.95 -12.15 -3.59
N MET A 72 -49.01 -10.81 -3.64
CA MET A 72 -50.29 -10.09 -3.54
C MET A 72 -51.05 -9.93 -4.86
N SER A 73 -50.41 -10.02 -6.03
CA SER A 73 -51.12 -9.87 -7.30
C SER A 73 -50.36 -10.45 -8.50
N PRO A 74 -51.00 -11.32 -9.31
CA PRO A 74 -50.40 -11.84 -10.53
C PRO A 74 -50.15 -10.75 -11.59
N PHE A 75 -50.85 -9.62 -11.49
CA PHE A 75 -50.70 -8.49 -12.43
C PHE A 75 -49.35 -7.77 -12.27
N TRP A 76 -48.77 -7.83 -11.07
CA TRP A 76 -47.51 -7.16 -10.77
C TRP A 76 -46.28 -8.03 -11.04
N ASN A 77 -46.46 -9.33 -11.25
CA ASN A 77 -45.36 -10.27 -11.46
C ASN A 77 -44.47 -9.84 -12.63
N ALA A 78 -45.04 -9.48 -13.78
CA ALA A 78 -44.27 -9.05 -14.94
C ALA A 78 -43.45 -7.77 -14.67
N PHE A 79 -44.00 -6.82 -13.90
CA PHE A 79 -43.33 -5.58 -13.53
C PHE A 79 -42.16 -5.82 -12.58
N PHE A 80 -42.34 -6.65 -11.56
CA PHE A 80 -41.25 -7.03 -10.63
C PHE A 80 -40.17 -7.88 -11.30
N PHE A 81 -40.54 -8.76 -12.23
CA PHE A 81 -39.57 -9.49 -13.06
C PHE A 81 -38.71 -8.53 -13.89
N LEU A 82 -39.34 -7.53 -14.54
CA LEU A 82 -38.62 -6.54 -15.33
C LEU A 82 -37.69 -5.67 -14.47
N LEU A 83 -38.14 -5.22 -13.29
CA LEU A 83 -37.31 -4.45 -12.36
C LEU A 83 -36.15 -5.27 -11.78
N SER A 84 -36.36 -6.55 -11.47
CA SER A 84 -35.30 -7.46 -11.02
C SER A 84 -34.26 -7.66 -12.12
N LEU A 85 -34.68 -7.87 -13.36
CA LEU A 85 -33.80 -8.06 -14.50
C LEU A 85 -32.99 -6.79 -14.79
N LEU A 86 -33.62 -5.61 -14.74
CA LEU A 86 -32.94 -4.32 -14.84
C LEU A 86 -31.96 -4.08 -13.67
N GLY A 87 -32.34 -4.48 -12.46
CA GLY A 87 -31.48 -4.43 -11.28
C GLY A 87 -30.23 -5.31 -11.43
N VAL A 88 -30.39 -6.55 -11.90
CA VAL A 88 -29.28 -7.48 -12.17
C VAL A 88 -28.37 -6.98 -13.30
N ILE A 89 -28.94 -6.42 -14.37
CA ILE A 89 -28.14 -5.80 -15.43
C ILE A 89 -27.40 -4.57 -14.89
N GLY A 90 -28.07 -3.75 -14.07
CA GLY A 90 -27.48 -2.58 -13.41
C GLY A 90 -26.34 -2.95 -12.47
N THR A 91 -26.48 -4.02 -11.67
CA THR A 91 -25.39 -4.52 -10.83
C THR A 91 -24.27 -5.12 -11.65
N LEU A 92 -24.54 -5.99 -12.63
CA LEU A 92 -23.50 -6.53 -13.51
C LEU A 92 -22.71 -5.41 -14.19
N ARG A 93 -23.39 -4.38 -14.69
CA ARG A 93 -22.77 -3.21 -15.31
C ARG A 93 -22.03 -2.34 -14.29
N GLY A 94 -22.55 -2.20 -13.07
CA GLY A 94 -21.85 -1.57 -11.96
C GLY A 94 -20.61 -2.34 -11.51
N TYR A 95 -20.67 -3.65 -11.37
CA TYR A 95 -19.53 -4.49 -10.99
C TYR A 95 -18.44 -4.51 -12.07
N THR A 96 -18.82 -4.49 -13.35
CA THR A 96 -17.86 -4.54 -14.47
C THR A 96 -17.34 -3.17 -14.89
N LEU A 97 -18.12 -2.09 -14.72
CA LEU A 97 -17.76 -0.76 -15.19
C LEU A 97 -17.59 0.29 -14.09
N ASN A 98 -17.78 -0.02 -12.80
CA ASN A 98 -17.54 0.99 -11.76
C ASN A 98 -16.04 1.29 -11.68
N PRO A 99 -15.59 2.45 -12.21
CA PRO A 99 -14.18 2.79 -12.22
C PRO A 99 -13.66 3.08 -10.79
N ALA A 100 -14.56 3.19 -9.80
CA ALA A 100 -14.18 3.37 -8.40
C ALA A 100 -13.47 2.14 -7.82
N GLN A 101 -13.84 0.91 -8.22
CA GLN A 101 -13.12 -0.30 -7.80
C GLN A 101 -11.79 -0.49 -8.53
N ASN A 102 -11.59 0.20 -9.66
CA ASN A 102 -10.37 0.13 -10.44
C ASN A 102 -9.44 1.34 -10.24
N LYS A 103 -9.80 2.28 -9.34
CA LYS A 103 -8.80 3.15 -8.73
C LYS A 103 -8.07 2.33 -7.68
N LYS A 104 -7.14 1.48 -8.14
CA LYS A 104 -5.97 1.17 -7.33
C LYS A 104 -5.42 2.53 -6.92
N TYR A 105 -5.60 2.91 -5.66
CA TYR A 105 -5.14 4.19 -5.16
C TYR A 105 -3.61 4.14 -5.15
N TRP A 106 -3.02 4.51 -6.28
CA TRP A 106 -1.57 4.59 -6.45
C TRP A 106 -1.06 5.76 -5.64
N ILE A 107 -0.01 5.54 -4.85
CA ILE A 107 0.70 6.63 -4.20
C ILE A 107 1.48 7.40 -5.28
N SER A 108 1.34 8.73 -5.29
CA SER A 108 2.10 9.59 -6.19
C SER A 108 3.60 9.49 -5.85
N GLN A 109 4.47 9.72 -6.83
CA GLN A 109 5.90 9.79 -6.58
C GLN A 109 6.24 10.76 -5.43
N VAL A 110 5.59 11.92 -5.38
CA VAL A 110 5.82 12.95 -4.37
C VAL A 110 5.46 12.43 -2.98
N ASP A 111 4.29 11.81 -2.84
CA ASP A 111 3.83 11.28 -1.55
C ASP A 111 4.65 10.08 -1.10
N TYR A 112 5.11 9.24 -2.03
CA TYR A 112 6.01 8.13 -1.71
C TYR A 112 7.31 8.64 -1.09
N TYR A 113 7.91 9.68 -1.67
CA TYR A 113 9.17 10.24 -1.15
C TYR A 113 9.02 11.06 0.13
N ARG A 114 7.78 11.33 0.58
CA ARG A 114 7.51 11.89 1.91
C ARG A 114 7.56 10.83 3.01
N LEU A 115 7.44 9.53 2.67
CA LEU A 115 7.54 8.44 3.63
C LEU A 115 8.97 8.34 4.17
N SER A 116 9.11 8.18 5.49
CA SER A 116 10.40 7.86 6.10
C SER A 116 10.92 6.52 5.56
N GLY A 117 12.25 6.40 5.37
CA GLY A 117 12.87 5.22 4.79
C GLY A 117 12.73 5.08 3.26
N SER A 118 11.98 5.95 2.58
CA SER A 118 11.93 6.02 1.11
C SER A 118 13.20 6.61 0.48
N ARG A 119 14.01 7.30 1.30
CA ARG A 119 15.29 7.90 0.95
C ARG A 119 16.35 7.51 1.97
N ARG A 120 17.57 7.27 1.52
CA ARG A 120 18.75 7.13 2.38
C ARG A 120 19.27 8.49 2.82
N PHE A 121 20.20 8.50 3.78
CA PHE A 121 20.86 9.71 4.29
C PHE A 121 21.51 10.59 3.21
N ASN A 122 21.93 10.00 2.09
CA ASN A 122 22.50 10.70 0.94
C ASN A 122 21.44 11.22 -0.07
N GLY A 123 20.14 11.12 0.26
CA GLY A 123 19.04 11.50 -0.63
C GLY A 123 18.72 10.50 -1.74
N THR A 124 19.48 9.40 -1.87
CA THR A 124 19.20 8.36 -2.87
C THR A 124 17.95 7.56 -2.50
N HIS A 125 17.27 7.03 -3.51
CA HIS A 125 16.08 6.22 -3.30
C HIS A 125 16.40 4.96 -2.46
N SER A 126 15.45 4.59 -1.62
CA SER A 126 15.41 3.33 -0.89
C SER A 126 14.01 2.74 -0.96
N CYS A 127 13.94 1.45 -1.26
CA CYS A 127 12.68 0.71 -1.20
C CYS A 127 12.25 0.60 0.26
N VAL A 128 11.04 1.09 0.59
CA VAL A 128 10.50 0.99 1.96
C VAL A 128 10.28 -0.45 2.45
N PHE A 129 10.16 -1.41 1.53
CA PHE A 129 9.90 -2.81 1.87
C PHE A 129 11.17 -3.63 2.10
N CYS A 130 12.26 -3.36 1.36
CA CYS A 130 13.47 -4.18 1.41
C CYS A 130 14.78 -3.39 1.56
N GLY A 131 14.73 -2.06 1.61
CA GLY A 131 15.89 -1.18 1.75
C GLY A 131 16.82 -1.11 0.53
N ALA A 132 16.50 -1.82 -0.57
CA ALA A 132 17.30 -1.80 -1.79
C ALA A 132 17.18 -0.45 -2.53
N CYS A 133 18.27 -0.01 -3.16
CA CYS A 133 18.32 1.27 -3.87
C CYS A 133 17.77 1.25 -5.29
N GLY A 134 17.73 0.08 -5.92
CA GLY A 134 17.40 0.01 -7.34
C GLY A 134 15.89 0.13 -7.57
N ILE A 135 15.50 1.12 -8.38
CA ILE A 135 14.15 1.26 -8.93
C ILE A 135 14.18 0.83 -10.39
N TRP A 136 13.17 0.09 -10.80
CA TRP A 136 12.85 -0.15 -12.19
C TRP A 136 11.56 0.61 -12.54
N ARG A 137 11.59 1.37 -13.64
CA ARG A 137 10.46 2.14 -14.15
C ARG A 137 9.99 1.53 -15.46
N LYS A 138 8.68 1.37 -15.61
CA LYS A 138 8.07 0.90 -16.87
C LYS A 138 6.78 1.65 -17.13
N GLY A 139 6.62 2.18 -18.33
CA GLY A 139 5.35 2.73 -18.82
C GLY A 139 4.35 1.62 -19.14
N LEU A 140 3.06 1.85 -18.91
CA LEU A 140 2.03 1.03 -19.55
C LEU A 140 2.04 1.30 -21.07
N TYR A 141 1.73 0.28 -21.87
CA TYR A 141 1.68 0.41 -23.33
C TYR A 141 0.56 1.36 -23.74
N LYS A 142 0.89 2.38 -24.56
CA LYS A 142 -0.06 3.41 -25.04
C LYS A 142 -0.70 4.27 -23.93
N SER A 143 -0.04 4.45 -22.80
CA SER A 143 -0.43 5.41 -21.77
C SER A 143 0.78 6.20 -21.30
N ASP A 144 0.55 7.42 -20.82
CA ASP A 144 1.59 8.24 -20.17
C ASP A 144 1.90 7.78 -18.74
N ASP A 145 1.13 6.81 -18.25
CA ASP A 145 1.24 6.19 -16.93
C ASP A 145 2.55 5.39 -16.78
N VAL A 146 3.43 5.86 -15.89
CA VAL A 146 4.68 5.19 -15.53
C VAL A 146 4.61 4.68 -14.10
N TYR A 147 4.86 3.38 -13.90
CA TYR A 147 4.94 2.80 -12.57
C TYR A 147 6.38 2.43 -12.20
N ALA A 148 6.72 2.67 -10.93
CA ALA A 148 8.00 2.32 -10.32
C ALA A 148 7.87 1.05 -9.47
N ARG A 149 8.82 0.12 -9.64
CA ARG A 149 8.96 -1.09 -8.81
C ARG A 149 10.37 -1.19 -8.26
N CYS A 150 10.52 -1.85 -7.12
CA CYS A 150 11.84 -2.20 -6.62
C CYS A 150 12.49 -3.25 -7.54
N SER A 151 13.74 -3.03 -7.93
CA SER A 151 14.53 -3.99 -8.72
C SER A 151 14.76 -5.34 -8.03
N THR A 152 14.83 -5.33 -6.69
CA THR A 152 15.14 -6.53 -5.89
C THR A 152 13.87 -7.28 -5.51
N CYS A 153 12.98 -6.66 -4.72
CA CYS A 153 11.78 -7.35 -4.22
C CYS A 153 10.57 -7.26 -5.17
N LYS A 154 10.69 -6.53 -6.28
CA LYS A 154 9.61 -6.32 -7.28
C LYS A 154 8.34 -5.66 -6.72
N ALA A 155 8.35 -5.21 -5.46
CA ALA A 155 7.26 -4.48 -4.86
C ALA A 155 6.98 -3.19 -5.64
N GLN A 156 5.70 -2.86 -5.80
CA GLN A 156 5.27 -1.63 -6.47
C GLN A 156 5.40 -0.47 -5.50
N LEU A 157 6.06 0.61 -5.93
CA LEU A 157 6.43 1.72 -5.07
C LEU A 157 5.52 2.92 -5.27
N PHE A 158 5.45 3.46 -6.50
CA PHE A 158 4.65 4.64 -6.83
C PHE A 158 4.32 4.70 -8.32
N HIS A 159 3.47 5.66 -8.68
CA HIS A 159 3.11 6.00 -10.04
C HIS A 159 3.45 7.48 -10.32
N GLU A 160 3.86 7.77 -11.55
CA GLU A 160 4.14 9.12 -12.08
C GLU A 160 3.01 9.60 -12.99
#